data_AF-A0A975VP91-F1
#
_entry.id   AF-A0A975VP91-F1
#
_cell.length_a   1.000
_cell.length_b   1.000
_cell.length_c   1.000
_cell.angle_alpha   90.00
_cell.angle_beta   90.00
_cell.angle_gamma   90.00
#
_symmetry.space_group_name_H-M   'P 1'
#
loop_
_entity.id
_entity.type
_entity.pdbx_description
1 polymer ?
#
loop_
_entity_poly.entity_id
_entity_poly.type
_entity_poly.pdbx_seq_one_letter_code
_entity_poly.pdbx_strand_id
1 'polypeptide(L)'
;MKNDSNEVRQVAAVQAQHTTEQHTTQPQNTAQAPRVDMYGGIHKALRALMADTLLAVGRMDAEDDLELAQVTERVLALLDSCASHLKHENEFVHAAIEARAPGASERIAHEHDEHEKHIASLADAVVALRGCAAEQRAMSALELYRALSLFIAENYQHMHIEETAHNAVLWARYTDAELMEIHDRLVASIPPAEMMEIARWMIPFMNPAERAGMLGGMKQQAPAPAFQAVLDTVRPHLTEREWVKLARALDLPAVAGLVA
;
A
#
# COMPACT_ATOMS: atom_id res chain seq x y z
N MET A 1 32.55 -21.13 82.31
CA MET A 1 33.78 -21.79 82.79
C MET A 1 34.61 -22.25 81.59
N LYS A 2 35.88 -22.58 81.82
CA LYS A 2 36.75 -23.41 80.94
C LYS A 2 36.03 -24.73 80.57
N ASN A 3 36.30 -25.52 79.51
CA ASN A 3 37.21 -25.51 78.33
C ASN A 3 36.68 -26.65 77.36
N ASP A 4 37.26 -27.10 76.23
CA ASP A 4 38.56 -26.85 75.55
C ASP A 4 38.50 -27.13 74.02
N SER A 5 39.44 -26.51 73.29
CA SER A 5 40.30 -26.93 72.15
C SER A 5 40.05 -28.15 71.20
N ASN A 6 40.72 -28.04 70.04
CA ASN A 6 41.13 -29.04 69.03
C ASN A 6 40.04 -29.71 68.16
N GLU A 7 40.02 -29.43 66.85
CA GLU A 7 40.88 -29.98 65.77
C GLU A 7 40.52 -31.44 65.37
N VAL A 8 39.77 -31.57 64.28
CA VAL A 8 39.73 -32.81 63.48
C VAL A 8 40.03 -32.48 62.02
N ARG A 9 41.31 -32.66 61.66
CA ARG A 9 41.81 -33.03 60.32
C ARG A 9 41.55 -32.06 59.16
N GLN A 10 42.50 -31.17 59.00
CA GLN A 10 43.01 -30.68 57.72
C GLN A 10 43.24 -31.83 56.69
N VAL A 11 42.31 -32.01 55.75
CA VAL A 11 42.52 -32.67 54.44
C VAL A 11 41.60 -31.96 53.43
N ALA A 12 42.00 -31.88 52.16
CA ALA A 12 41.23 -31.29 51.05
C ALA A 12 40.89 -29.78 51.21
N ALA A 13 41.92 -28.94 51.12
CA ALA A 13 41.77 -27.65 50.45
C ALA A 13 41.67 -27.87 48.92
N VAL A 14 41.36 -26.80 48.17
CA VAL A 14 41.12 -26.73 46.69
C VAL A 14 39.66 -27.00 46.26
N GLN A 15 39.19 -26.21 45.27
CA GLN A 15 37.86 -26.25 44.61
C GLN A 15 36.63 -25.85 45.44
N ALA A 16 36.54 -24.55 45.80
CA ALA A 16 35.27 -23.90 46.17
C ALA A 16 35.21 -22.38 45.82
N GLN A 17 35.96 -21.92 44.82
CA GLN A 17 35.92 -20.53 44.33
C GLN A 17 36.06 -20.46 42.81
N HIS A 18 34.91 -20.42 42.11
CA HIS A 18 34.74 -19.90 40.75
C HIS A 18 33.22 -19.81 40.44
N THR A 19 32.51 -18.96 41.19
CA THR A 19 31.17 -18.51 40.78
C THR A 19 31.32 -17.52 39.64
N THR A 20 31.48 -18.05 38.43
CA THR A 20 31.43 -17.26 37.20
C THR A 20 30.02 -16.70 37.06
N GLU A 21 29.84 -15.41 37.35
CA GLU A 21 28.63 -14.69 36.97
C GLU A 21 28.55 -14.63 35.44
N GLN A 22 27.91 -15.64 34.85
CA GLN A 22 27.52 -15.60 33.46
C GLN A 22 26.45 -14.50 33.33
N HIS A 23 26.92 -13.32 32.94
CA HIS A 23 26.07 -12.21 32.53
C HIS A 23 25.41 -12.62 31.22
N THR A 24 24.31 -13.37 31.32
CA THR A 24 23.52 -13.85 30.19
C THR A 24 22.81 -12.66 29.56
N THR A 25 23.55 -11.91 28.73
CA THR A 25 22.98 -10.99 27.77
C THR A 25 22.10 -11.81 26.83
N GLN A 26 20.82 -11.92 27.18
CA GLN A 26 19.78 -12.32 26.27
C GLN A 26 19.94 -11.46 25.01
N PRO A 27 19.91 -12.04 23.80
CA PRO A 27 19.87 -11.22 22.60
C PRO A 27 18.62 -10.35 22.71
N GLN A 28 18.83 -9.04 22.88
CA GLN A 28 17.74 -8.08 22.74
C GLN A 28 17.27 -8.21 21.30
N ASN A 29 16.16 -8.91 21.12
CA ASN A 29 15.53 -9.08 19.83
C ASN A 29 14.84 -7.75 19.49
N THR A 30 15.67 -6.74 19.18
CA THR A 30 15.24 -5.45 18.67
C THR A 30 14.53 -5.74 17.36
N ALA A 31 13.19 -5.79 17.44
CA ALA A 31 12.35 -5.94 16.27
C ALA A 31 12.70 -4.78 15.34
N GLN A 32 13.47 -5.08 14.29
CA GLN A 32 13.89 -4.07 13.32
C GLN A 32 12.63 -3.42 12.76
N ALA A 33 12.62 -2.09 12.69
CA ALA A 33 11.52 -1.39 12.04
C ALA A 33 11.31 -2.00 10.65
N PRO A 34 10.06 -2.26 10.20
CA PRO A 34 9.81 -2.81 8.89
C PRO A 34 10.57 -2.01 7.83
N ARG A 35 11.33 -2.71 6.97
CA ARG A 35 11.96 -2.12 5.79
C ARG A 35 10.88 -1.41 4.97
N VAL A 36 11.19 -0.26 4.36
CA VAL A 36 10.11 0.51 3.74
C VAL A 36 9.64 -0.17 2.46
N ASP A 37 8.35 -0.49 2.44
CA ASP A 37 7.62 -1.05 1.30
C ASP A 37 7.28 0.09 0.33
N MET A 38 7.78 -0.01 -0.90
CA MET A 38 7.56 1.02 -1.93
C MET A 38 6.19 0.88 -2.63
N TYR A 39 5.53 -0.28 -2.49
CA TYR A 39 4.41 -0.71 -3.33
C TYR A 39 3.09 -0.87 -2.56
N GLY A 40 3.13 -1.48 -1.36
CA GLY A 40 1.94 -1.93 -0.63
C GLY A 40 0.99 -0.83 -0.12
N GLY A 41 1.32 0.45 -0.32
CA GLY A 41 0.40 1.58 -0.18
C GLY A 41 -0.45 1.76 -1.44
N ILE A 42 0.19 2.10 -2.56
CA ILE A 42 -0.48 2.33 -3.86
C ILE A 42 -1.21 1.07 -4.35
N HIS A 43 -0.67 -0.12 -4.12
CA HIS A 43 -1.32 -1.39 -4.49
C HIS A 43 -2.57 -1.72 -3.66
N LYS A 44 -2.80 -1.07 -2.51
CA LYS A 44 -4.10 -1.15 -1.82
C LYS A 44 -5.12 -0.21 -2.43
N ALA A 45 -4.69 0.96 -2.89
CA ALA A 45 -5.52 1.92 -3.61
C ALA A 45 -6.04 1.32 -4.92
N LEU A 46 -5.16 0.73 -5.71
CA LEU A 46 -5.50 0.15 -7.00
C LEU A 46 -6.38 -1.09 -6.87
N ARG A 47 -6.07 -2.03 -5.97
CA ARG A 47 -6.95 -3.17 -5.70
C ARG A 47 -8.34 -2.75 -5.22
N ALA A 48 -8.45 -1.64 -4.46
CA ALA A 48 -9.74 -1.08 -4.06
C ALA A 48 -10.51 -0.49 -5.24
N LEU A 49 -9.88 0.36 -6.06
CA LEU A 49 -10.48 0.97 -7.25
C LEU A 49 -10.88 -0.07 -8.30
N MET A 50 -10.04 -1.09 -8.53
CA MET A 50 -10.31 -2.24 -9.40
C MET A 50 -11.53 -3.03 -8.92
N ALA A 51 -11.55 -3.43 -7.65
CA ALA A 51 -12.65 -4.21 -7.10
C ALA A 51 -13.98 -3.43 -7.09
N ASP A 52 -13.96 -2.14 -6.74
CA ASP A 52 -15.15 -1.29 -6.78
C ASP A 52 -15.63 -1.09 -8.23
N THR A 53 -14.73 -0.79 -9.17
CA THR A 53 -15.08 -0.60 -10.60
C THR A 53 -15.66 -1.87 -11.22
N LEU A 54 -15.08 -3.04 -10.96
CA LEU A 54 -15.61 -4.32 -11.41
C LEU A 54 -17.03 -4.58 -10.87
N LEU A 55 -17.29 -4.24 -9.61
CA LEU A 55 -18.62 -4.37 -8.99
C LEU A 55 -19.65 -3.37 -9.54
N ALA A 56 -19.23 -2.24 -10.11
CA ALA A 56 -20.13 -1.33 -10.81
C ALA A 56 -20.47 -1.85 -12.21
N VAL A 57 -19.48 -2.23 -13.02
CA VAL A 57 -19.71 -2.81 -14.37
C VAL A 57 -20.56 -4.08 -14.28
N GLY A 58 -20.38 -4.90 -13.23
CA GLY A 58 -21.19 -6.09 -12.97
C GLY A 58 -22.59 -5.85 -12.38
N ARG A 59 -23.02 -4.59 -12.21
CA ARG A 59 -24.34 -4.20 -11.66
C ARG A 59 -25.14 -3.24 -12.54
N MET A 60 -24.44 -2.44 -13.35
CA MET A 60 -24.95 -1.42 -14.26
C MET A 60 -26.19 -1.85 -15.04
N ASP A 61 -27.27 -1.07 -14.96
CA ASP A 61 -28.31 -1.14 -15.98
C ASP A 61 -27.77 -0.50 -17.27
N ALA A 62 -27.66 -1.30 -18.33
CA ALA A 62 -27.15 -0.86 -19.62
C ALA A 62 -28.19 -0.04 -20.42
N GLU A 63 -29.47 -0.08 -20.02
CA GLU A 63 -30.54 0.70 -20.65
C GLU A 63 -30.72 2.09 -20.01
N ASP A 64 -30.14 2.34 -18.83
CA ASP A 64 -30.07 3.68 -18.23
C ASP A 64 -28.85 4.44 -18.80
N ASP A 65 -29.10 5.43 -19.65
CA ASP A 65 -28.05 6.27 -20.28
C ASP A 65 -27.14 6.98 -19.25
N LEU A 66 -27.65 7.30 -18.05
CA LEU A 66 -26.89 7.99 -17.02
C LEU A 66 -26.04 7.03 -16.19
N GLU A 67 -26.58 5.86 -15.81
CA GLU A 67 -25.76 4.83 -15.13
C GLU A 67 -24.67 4.30 -16.07
N LEU A 68 -25.03 4.00 -17.33
CA LEU A 68 -24.08 3.62 -18.38
C LEU A 68 -22.95 4.64 -18.52
N ALA A 69 -23.26 5.93 -18.61
CA ALA A 69 -22.27 6.99 -18.71
C ALA A 69 -21.35 7.07 -17.48
N GLN A 70 -21.92 7.00 -16.27
CA GLN A 70 -21.16 7.09 -15.00
C GLN A 70 -20.25 5.88 -14.78
N VAL A 71 -20.75 4.67 -15.01
CA VAL A 71 -19.97 3.44 -14.82
C VAL A 71 -18.86 3.32 -15.86
N THR A 72 -19.11 3.70 -17.11
CA THR A 72 -18.06 3.73 -18.14
C THR A 72 -16.99 4.80 -17.87
N GLU A 73 -17.35 5.97 -17.33
CA GLU A 73 -16.36 7.01 -16.97
C GLU A 73 -15.44 6.53 -15.84
N ARG A 74 -16.01 5.79 -14.89
CA ARG A 74 -15.28 5.16 -13.79
C ARG A 74 -14.36 4.02 -14.25
N VAL A 75 -14.66 3.35 -15.36
CA VAL A 75 -13.69 2.45 -16.02
C VAL A 75 -12.53 3.26 -16.60
N LEU A 76 -12.78 4.35 -17.33
CA LEU A 76 -11.72 5.20 -17.88
C LEU A 76 -10.80 5.76 -16.77
N ALA A 77 -11.37 6.26 -15.67
CA ALA A 77 -10.58 6.76 -14.53
C ALA A 77 -9.71 5.67 -13.85
N LEU A 78 -10.15 4.40 -13.84
CA LEU A 78 -9.30 3.28 -13.41
C LEU A 78 -8.16 3.04 -14.42
N LEU A 79 -8.44 3.09 -15.72
CA LEU A 79 -7.45 2.88 -16.78
C LEU A 79 -6.36 3.96 -16.76
N ASP A 80 -6.75 5.23 -16.60
CA ASP A 80 -5.82 6.36 -16.45
C ASP A 80 -4.98 6.22 -15.16
N SER A 81 -5.59 5.79 -14.05
CA SER A 81 -4.88 5.50 -12.80
C SER A 81 -3.82 4.40 -12.96
N CYS A 82 -4.15 3.32 -13.68
CA CYS A 82 -3.20 2.26 -13.98
C CYS A 82 -2.07 2.74 -14.91
N ALA A 83 -2.38 3.53 -15.94
CA ALA A 83 -1.37 4.06 -16.85
C ALA A 83 -0.36 5.00 -16.13
N SER A 84 -0.84 5.87 -15.24
CA SER A 84 0.03 6.76 -14.46
C SER A 84 0.92 5.98 -13.47
N HIS A 85 0.35 4.96 -12.82
CA HIS A 85 1.07 4.05 -11.92
C HIS A 85 2.26 3.35 -12.60
N LEU A 86 2.00 2.64 -13.72
CA LEU A 86 3.05 1.95 -14.48
C LEU A 86 4.17 2.90 -14.95
N LYS A 87 3.81 4.13 -15.30
CA LYS A 87 4.76 5.19 -15.65
C LYS A 87 5.61 5.59 -14.45
N HIS A 88 5.01 5.87 -13.29
CA HIS A 88 5.76 6.24 -12.08
C HIS A 88 6.70 5.13 -11.61
N GLU A 89 6.33 3.87 -11.77
CA GLU A 89 7.22 2.74 -11.45
C GLU A 89 8.38 2.63 -12.42
N ASN A 90 8.12 2.75 -13.73
CA ASN A 90 9.16 2.78 -14.75
C ASN A 90 10.15 3.95 -14.55
N GLU A 91 9.65 5.16 -14.27
CA GLU A 91 10.47 6.37 -14.10
C GLU A 91 11.29 6.38 -12.79
N PHE A 92 10.77 5.81 -11.69
CA PHE A 92 11.38 5.95 -10.35
C PHE A 92 11.83 4.63 -9.72
N VAL A 93 11.03 3.57 -9.78
CA VAL A 93 11.25 2.33 -8.99
C VAL A 93 12.05 1.30 -9.79
N HIS A 94 11.65 0.99 -11.02
CA HIS A 94 12.40 0.13 -11.93
C HIS A 94 13.74 0.75 -12.34
N ALA A 95 13.77 2.06 -12.58
CA ALA A 95 15.01 2.82 -12.75
C ALA A 95 15.99 2.65 -11.55
N ALA A 96 15.47 2.62 -10.31
CA ALA A 96 16.29 2.38 -9.12
C ALA A 96 16.72 0.91 -8.97
N ILE A 97 15.88 -0.05 -9.33
CA ILE A 97 16.21 -1.48 -9.33
C ILE A 97 17.35 -1.75 -10.31
N GLU A 98 17.19 -1.38 -11.58
CA GLU A 98 18.17 -1.61 -12.64
C GLU A 98 19.51 -0.91 -12.35
N ALA A 99 19.50 0.26 -11.72
CA ALA A 99 20.71 0.97 -11.31
C ALA A 99 21.59 0.22 -10.27
N ARG A 100 21.07 -0.80 -9.57
CA ARG A 100 21.83 -1.62 -8.59
C ARG A 100 21.68 -3.14 -8.76
N ALA A 101 20.83 -3.58 -9.67
CA ALA A 101 20.64 -4.96 -10.07
C ALA A 101 20.13 -5.02 -11.54
N PRO A 102 21.00 -4.80 -12.54
CA PRO A 102 20.60 -4.88 -13.95
C PRO A 102 19.98 -6.23 -14.31
N GLY A 103 18.90 -6.20 -15.09
CA GLY A 103 18.10 -7.36 -15.49
C GLY A 103 17.11 -7.85 -14.44
N ALA A 104 16.95 -7.17 -13.31
CA ALA A 104 16.06 -7.60 -12.23
C ALA A 104 14.60 -7.23 -12.47
N SER A 105 14.30 -6.16 -13.23
CA SER A 105 12.93 -5.81 -13.62
C SER A 105 12.61 -6.15 -15.09
N GLU A 106 13.50 -6.81 -15.84
CA GLU A 106 13.31 -7.13 -17.28
C GLU A 106 11.98 -7.82 -17.59
N ARG A 107 11.55 -8.80 -16.77
CA ARG A 107 10.26 -9.47 -16.95
C ARG A 107 9.08 -8.51 -16.74
N ILE A 108 9.14 -7.69 -15.68
CA ILE A 108 8.08 -6.75 -15.33
C ILE A 108 7.98 -5.63 -16.38
N ALA A 109 9.10 -5.16 -16.94
CA ALA A 109 9.09 -4.20 -18.05
C ALA A 109 8.30 -4.72 -19.26
N HIS A 110 8.39 -6.03 -19.58
CA HIS A 110 7.57 -6.62 -20.64
C HIS A 110 6.08 -6.73 -20.26
N GLU A 111 5.78 -7.04 -18.98
CA GLU A 111 4.41 -7.02 -18.47
C GLU A 111 3.79 -5.61 -18.50
N HIS A 112 4.57 -4.53 -18.34
CA HIS A 112 4.10 -3.14 -18.53
C HIS A 112 3.70 -2.90 -19.99
N ASP A 113 4.53 -3.31 -20.96
CA ASP A 113 4.18 -3.21 -22.39
C ASP A 113 2.84 -3.92 -22.67
N GLU A 114 2.55 -5.06 -22.04
CA GLU A 114 1.29 -5.80 -22.24
C GLU A 114 0.11 -5.14 -21.50
N HIS A 115 0.31 -4.66 -20.27
CA HIS A 115 -0.69 -3.88 -19.55
C HIS A 115 -1.11 -2.61 -20.30
N GLU A 116 -0.19 -1.86 -20.92
CA GLU A 116 -0.53 -0.68 -21.74
C GLU A 116 -1.45 -1.05 -22.92
N LYS A 117 -1.24 -2.21 -23.56
CA LYS A 117 -2.10 -2.73 -24.64
C LYS A 117 -3.48 -3.14 -24.11
N HIS A 118 -3.55 -3.75 -22.93
CA HIS A 118 -4.81 -4.14 -22.29
C HIS A 118 -5.60 -2.90 -21.83
N ILE A 119 -4.91 -1.87 -21.33
CA ILE A 119 -5.49 -0.55 -21.00
C ILE A 119 -6.13 0.09 -22.23
N ALA A 120 -5.40 0.19 -23.34
CA ALA A 120 -5.93 0.73 -24.60
C ALA A 120 -7.14 -0.08 -25.12
N SER A 121 -7.07 -1.42 -25.06
CA SER A 121 -8.15 -2.30 -25.51
C SER A 121 -9.42 -2.18 -24.65
N LEU A 122 -9.29 -1.91 -23.35
CA LEU A 122 -10.44 -1.64 -22.47
C LEU A 122 -11.02 -0.24 -22.69
N ALA A 123 -10.20 0.76 -23.02
CA ALA A 123 -10.68 2.08 -23.40
C ALA A 123 -11.46 2.04 -24.72
N ASP A 124 -10.96 1.33 -25.73
CA ASP A 124 -11.68 1.09 -27.00
C ASP A 124 -13.01 0.34 -26.76
N ALA A 125 -13.03 -0.66 -25.87
CA ALA A 125 -14.26 -1.36 -25.49
C ALA A 125 -15.28 -0.44 -24.79
N VAL A 126 -14.84 0.51 -23.97
CA VAL A 126 -15.69 1.55 -23.38
C VAL A 126 -16.25 2.48 -24.45
N VAL A 127 -15.44 2.94 -25.42
CA VAL A 127 -15.90 3.78 -26.52
C VAL A 127 -16.91 3.04 -27.40
N ALA A 128 -16.66 1.75 -27.70
CA ALA A 128 -17.58 0.90 -28.44
C ALA A 128 -18.93 0.73 -27.72
N LEU A 129 -18.91 0.46 -26.41
CA LEU A 129 -20.12 0.35 -25.58
C LEU A 129 -20.90 1.68 -25.49
N ARG A 130 -20.21 2.82 -25.37
CA ARG A 130 -20.83 4.16 -25.40
C ARG A 130 -21.47 4.51 -26.75
N GLY A 131 -20.99 3.89 -27.85
CA GLY A 131 -21.43 4.18 -29.21
C GLY A 131 -22.33 3.12 -29.87
N CYS A 132 -22.61 1.98 -29.22
CA CYS A 132 -23.39 0.90 -29.82
C CYS A 132 -24.91 1.12 -29.76
N ALA A 133 -25.65 0.37 -30.57
CA ALA A 133 -27.12 0.40 -30.55
C ALA A 133 -27.65 -0.16 -29.23
N ALA A 134 -28.83 0.30 -28.78
CA ALA A 134 -29.41 -0.09 -27.48
C ALA A 134 -29.47 -1.63 -27.34
N GLU A 135 -29.91 -2.32 -28.39
CA GLU A 135 -30.03 -3.78 -28.47
C GLU A 135 -28.69 -4.54 -28.34
N GLN A 136 -27.56 -3.84 -28.38
CA GLN A 136 -26.21 -4.39 -28.22
C GLN A 136 -25.60 -4.09 -26.84
N ARG A 137 -26.08 -3.07 -26.12
CA ARG A 137 -25.44 -2.55 -24.89
C ARG A 137 -25.25 -3.62 -23.83
N ALA A 138 -26.28 -4.41 -23.54
CA ALA A 138 -26.22 -5.51 -22.56
C ALA A 138 -25.19 -6.59 -22.93
N MET A 139 -24.89 -6.80 -24.22
CA MET A 139 -23.85 -7.71 -24.68
C MET A 139 -22.45 -7.09 -24.47
N SER A 140 -22.24 -5.87 -24.96
CA SER A 140 -20.96 -5.17 -24.85
C SER A 140 -20.58 -4.84 -23.39
N ALA A 141 -21.57 -4.60 -22.52
CA ALA A 141 -21.36 -4.45 -21.07
C ALA A 141 -20.84 -5.75 -20.42
N LEU A 142 -21.40 -6.91 -20.81
CA LEU A 142 -20.94 -8.22 -20.34
C LEU A 142 -19.55 -8.59 -20.88
N GLU A 143 -19.22 -8.15 -22.10
CA GLU A 143 -17.88 -8.29 -22.68
C GLU A 143 -16.86 -7.42 -21.94
N LEU A 144 -17.18 -6.14 -21.69
CA LEU A 144 -16.36 -5.22 -20.90
C LEU A 144 -16.14 -5.76 -19.47
N TYR A 145 -17.18 -6.26 -18.81
CA TYR A 145 -17.08 -6.89 -17.49
C TYR A 145 -16.08 -8.07 -17.48
N ARG A 146 -16.11 -8.92 -18.51
CA ARG A 146 -15.22 -10.09 -18.64
C ARG A 146 -13.78 -9.69 -18.94
N ALA A 147 -13.58 -8.73 -19.84
CA ALA A 147 -12.25 -8.21 -20.17
C ALA A 147 -11.61 -7.53 -18.94
N LEU A 148 -12.37 -6.70 -18.23
CA LEU A 148 -11.94 -6.06 -16.98
C LEU A 148 -11.63 -7.09 -15.88
N SER A 149 -12.41 -8.18 -15.78
CA SER A 149 -12.12 -9.27 -14.84
C SER A 149 -10.76 -9.95 -15.08
N LEU A 150 -10.34 -10.10 -16.35
CA LEU A 150 -9.05 -10.68 -16.70
C LEU A 150 -7.90 -9.70 -16.42
N PHE A 151 -8.03 -8.45 -16.87
CA PHE A 151 -7.08 -7.37 -16.59
C PHE A 151 -6.79 -7.21 -15.10
N ILE A 152 -7.82 -7.26 -14.25
CA ILE A 152 -7.68 -7.20 -12.79
C ILE A 152 -6.93 -8.44 -12.25
N ALA A 153 -7.17 -9.63 -12.80
CA ALA A 153 -6.46 -10.85 -12.39
C ALA A 153 -4.98 -10.85 -12.81
N GLU A 154 -4.64 -10.22 -13.94
CA GLU A 154 -3.27 -9.98 -14.41
C GLU A 154 -2.56 -8.98 -13.47
N ASN A 155 -3.17 -7.81 -13.24
CA ASN A 155 -2.69 -6.79 -12.31
C ASN A 155 -2.46 -7.33 -10.89
N TYR A 156 -3.29 -8.28 -10.42
CA TYR A 156 -3.12 -8.91 -9.10
C TYR A 156 -1.92 -9.87 -9.03
N GLN A 157 -1.58 -10.54 -10.14
CA GLN A 157 -0.37 -11.38 -10.24
C GLN A 157 0.90 -10.50 -10.34
N HIS A 158 0.80 -9.41 -11.10
CA HIS A 158 1.85 -8.42 -11.30
C HIS A 158 2.27 -7.73 -9.99
N MET A 159 1.34 -7.04 -9.33
CA MET A 159 1.55 -6.36 -8.04
C MET A 159 2.11 -7.29 -6.96
N HIS A 160 1.82 -8.60 -7.03
CA HIS A 160 2.37 -9.59 -6.10
C HIS A 160 3.87 -9.84 -6.31
N ILE A 161 4.37 -9.83 -7.55
CA ILE A 161 5.81 -9.92 -7.82
C ILE A 161 6.53 -8.68 -7.30
N GLU A 162 5.92 -7.51 -7.44
CA GLU A 162 6.55 -6.26 -7.05
C GLU A 162 6.65 -6.12 -5.52
N GLU A 163 5.54 -6.37 -4.82
CA GLU A 163 5.45 -6.40 -3.36
C GLU A 163 6.41 -7.42 -2.71
N THR A 164 6.83 -8.46 -3.45
CA THR A 164 7.69 -9.53 -2.93
C THR A 164 9.12 -9.51 -3.49
N ALA A 165 9.29 -9.68 -4.80
CA ALA A 165 10.58 -9.78 -5.47
C ALA A 165 11.24 -8.41 -5.66
N HIS A 166 10.51 -7.40 -6.15
CA HIS A 166 11.10 -6.06 -6.34
C HIS A 166 11.44 -5.40 -4.99
N ASN A 167 10.52 -5.45 -4.01
CA ASN A 167 10.83 -5.07 -2.62
C ASN A 167 12.06 -5.80 -2.07
N ALA A 168 12.19 -7.12 -2.28
CA ALA A 168 13.37 -7.87 -1.83
C ALA A 168 14.68 -7.41 -2.50
N VAL A 169 14.66 -7.08 -3.80
CA VAL A 169 15.83 -6.51 -4.50
C VAL A 169 16.17 -5.12 -3.96
N LEU A 170 15.16 -4.26 -3.79
CA LEU A 170 15.30 -2.91 -3.22
C LEU A 170 15.92 -2.98 -1.81
N TRP A 171 15.35 -3.79 -0.90
CA TRP A 171 15.87 -3.96 0.45
C TRP A 171 17.28 -4.56 0.51
N ALA A 172 17.69 -5.34 -0.50
CA ALA A 172 19.03 -5.91 -0.62
C ALA A 172 20.05 -5.02 -1.36
N ARG A 173 19.64 -3.82 -1.82
CA ARG A 173 20.46 -2.86 -2.59
C ARG A 173 20.43 -1.42 -2.07
N TYR A 174 19.45 -1.08 -1.25
CA TYR A 174 19.22 0.25 -0.71
C TYR A 174 19.00 0.22 0.81
N THR A 175 19.53 1.23 1.49
CA THR A 175 19.11 1.60 2.84
C THR A 175 17.74 2.26 2.81
N ASP A 176 17.01 2.25 3.93
CA ASP A 176 15.68 2.88 3.99
C ASP A 176 15.73 4.39 3.74
N ALA A 177 16.83 5.08 4.07
CA ALA A 177 17.02 6.49 3.75
C ALA A 177 17.06 6.75 2.24
N GLU A 178 17.83 5.96 1.49
CA GLU A 178 17.91 6.08 0.02
C GLU A 178 16.58 5.70 -0.65
N LEU A 179 15.82 4.76 -0.07
CA LEU A 179 14.46 4.46 -0.53
C LEU A 179 13.53 5.66 -0.33
N MET A 180 13.65 6.40 0.78
CA MET A 180 12.84 7.61 0.98
C MET A 180 13.24 8.75 0.04
N GLU A 181 14.54 8.88 -0.28
CA GLU A 181 14.98 9.79 -1.35
C GLU A 181 14.43 9.39 -2.75
N ILE A 182 14.03 8.14 -2.98
CA ILE A 182 13.30 7.72 -4.19
C ILE A 182 11.79 8.03 -4.04
N HIS A 183 11.19 7.66 -2.91
CA HIS A 183 9.77 7.88 -2.61
C HIS A 183 9.38 9.36 -2.67
N ASP A 184 10.15 10.24 -2.01
CA ASP A 184 9.88 11.67 -1.95
C ASP A 184 9.98 12.33 -3.34
N ARG A 185 10.89 11.84 -4.20
CA ARG A 185 10.99 12.30 -5.60
C ARG A 185 9.82 11.83 -6.46
N LEU A 186 9.34 10.60 -6.25
CA LEU A 186 8.13 10.07 -6.90
C LEU A 186 6.92 10.89 -6.47
N VAL A 187 6.70 11.05 -5.16
CA VAL A 187 5.58 11.83 -4.58
C VAL A 187 5.61 13.29 -5.04
N ALA A 188 6.79 13.92 -5.13
CA ALA A 188 6.94 15.28 -5.64
C ALA A 188 6.69 15.43 -7.16
N SER A 189 6.61 14.33 -7.91
CA SER A 189 6.25 14.32 -9.34
C SER A 189 4.75 14.22 -9.60
N ILE A 190 3.96 13.75 -8.63
CA ILE A 190 2.52 13.53 -8.79
C ILE A 190 1.77 14.88 -8.69
N PRO A 191 0.91 15.23 -9.68
CA PRO A 191 0.04 16.40 -9.62
C PRO A 191 -0.87 16.43 -8.38
N PRO A 192 -1.14 17.61 -7.77
CA PRO A 192 -1.97 17.69 -6.55
C PRO A 192 -3.40 17.15 -6.68
N ALA A 193 -3.99 17.12 -7.89
CA ALA A 193 -5.31 16.53 -8.12
C ALA A 193 -5.26 15.00 -8.04
N GLU A 194 -4.37 14.38 -8.82
CA GLU A 194 -4.11 12.94 -8.83
C GLU A 194 -3.70 12.42 -7.43
N MET A 195 -2.89 13.20 -6.69
CA MET A 195 -2.56 12.89 -5.29
C MET A 195 -3.78 12.81 -4.37
N MET A 196 -4.85 13.60 -4.61
CA MET A 196 -6.09 13.50 -3.83
C MET A 196 -6.96 12.31 -4.25
N GLU A 197 -6.94 11.93 -5.52
CA GLU A 197 -7.61 10.73 -6.03
C GLU A 197 -6.92 9.45 -5.52
N ILE A 198 -5.58 9.42 -5.53
CA ILE A 198 -4.80 8.37 -4.88
C ILE A 198 -5.05 8.36 -3.36
N ALA A 199 -5.06 9.51 -2.67
CA ALA A 199 -5.32 9.58 -1.23
C ALA A 199 -6.72 9.04 -0.85
N ARG A 200 -7.73 9.34 -1.67
CA ARG A 200 -9.11 8.81 -1.54
C ARG A 200 -9.14 7.28 -1.59
N TRP A 201 -8.31 6.64 -2.42
CA TRP A 201 -8.26 5.19 -2.56
C TRP A 201 -7.26 4.50 -1.62
N MET A 202 -6.14 5.14 -1.31
CA MET A 202 -5.08 4.55 -0.49
C MET A 202 -5.43 4.58 0.99
N ILE A 203 -5.83 5.74 1.52
CA ILE A 203 -5.89 5.96 2.97
C ILE A 203 -7.06 5.18 3.62
N PRO A 204 -8.27 5.07 3.03
CA PRO A 204 -9.32 4.21 3.57
C PRO A 204 -8.99 2.71 3.51
N PHE A 205 -8.17 2.26 2.57
CA PHE A 205 -7.88 0.83 2.37
C PHE A 205 -6.56 0.36 3.00
N MET A 206 -5.72 1.30 3.47
CA MET A 206 -4.67 1.05 4.46
C MET A 206 -5.24 0.47 5.76
N ASN A 207 -4.44 -0.38 6.43
CA ASN A 207 -4.77 -0.92 7.74
C ASN A 207 -4.72 0.18 8.83
N PRO A 208 -5.37 0.01 10.01
CA PRO A 208 -5.46 1.07 11.01
C PRO A 208 -4.13 1.66 11.53
N ALA A 209 -3.04 0.87 11.53
CA ALA A 209 -1.71 1.33 11.92
C ALA A 209 -1.00 2.07 10.78
N GLU A 210 -1.07 1.54 9.55
CA GLU A 210 -0.57 2.21 8.33
C GLU A 210 -1.22 3.60 8.16
N ARG A 211 -2.56 3.64 8.24
CA ARG A 211 -3.38 4.84 8.10
C ARG A 211 -3.05 5.90 9.15
N ALA A 212 -2.84 5.48 10.40
CA ALA A 212 -2.44 6.37 11.48
C ALA A 212 -0.99 6.86 11.34
N GLY A 213 -0.08 6.00 10.86
CA GLY A 213 1.31 6.37 10.58
C GLY A 213 1.42 7.42 9.47
N MET A 214 0.79 7.18 8.32
CA MET A 214 0.82 8.09 7.17
C MET A 214 0.22 9.46 7.52
N LEU A 215 -1.01 9.49 8.05
CA LEU A 215 -1.65 10.75 8.44
C LEU A 215 -0.98 11.40 9.66
N GLY A 216 -0.33 10.63 10.53
CA GLY A 216 0.47 11.14 11.65
C GLY A 216 1.73 11.87 11.18
N GLY A 217 2.42 11.34 10.15
CA GLY A 217 3.52 12.03 9.48
C GLY A 217 3.04 13.29 8.75
N MET A 218 1.97 13.17 7.97
CA MET A 218 1.37 14.32 7.27
C MET A 218 0.95 15.44 8.23
N LYS A 219 0.34 15.12 9.39
CA LYS A 219 -0.03 16.11 10.43
C LYS A 219 1.17 16.89 10.98
N GLN A 220 2.36 16.30 10.97
CA GLN A 220 3.59 16.93 11.48
C GLN A 220 4.31 17.78 10.42
N GLN A 221 4.16 17.46 9.13
CA GLN A 221 4.97 18.04 8.05
C GLN A 221 4.16 18.98 7.12
N ALA A 222 2.88 18.68 6.88
CA ALA A 222 2.05 19.42 5.94
C ALA A 222 1.39 20.66 6.59
N PRO A 223 1.11 21.73 5.82
CA PRO A 223 0.28 22.84 6.28
C PRO A 223 -1.10 22.36 6.73
N ALA A 224 -1.61 22.88 7.85
CA ALA A 224 -2.89 22.46 8.42
C ALA A 224 -4.08 22.45 7.44
N PRO A 225 -4.23 23.41 6.48
CA PRO A 225 -5.29 23.33 5.47
C PRO A 225 -5.16 22.14 4.50
N ALA A 226 -3.94 21.72 4.17
CA ALA A 226 -3.69 20.57 3.29
C ALA A 226 -4.00 19.26 4.02
N PHE A 227 -3.57 19.13 5.28
CA PHE A 227 -3.93 17.99 6.13
C PHE A 227 -5.46 17.89 6.34
N GLN A 228 -6.14 19.02 6.54
CA GLN A 228 -7.60 19.04 6.66
C GLN A 228 -8.29 18.61 5.35
N ALA A 229 -7.84 19.08 4.19
CA ALA A 229 -8.39 18.67 2.89
C ALA A 229 -8.25 17.16 2.63
N VAL A 230 -7.16 16.53 3.10
CA VAL A 230 -7.00 15.06 3.05
C VAL A 230 -7.97 14.37 4.02
N LEU A 231 -8.13 14.87 5.26
CA LEU A 231 -9.13 14.32 6.19
C LEU A 231 -10.56 14.41 5.63
N ASP A 232 -10.92 15.54 5.03
CA ASP A 232 -12.25 15.76 4.43
C ASP A 232 -12.49 14.88 3.21
N THR A 233 -11.45 14.63 2.39
CA THR A 233 -11.48 13.67 1.28
C THR A 233 -11.63 12.22 1.75
N VAL A 234 -10.99 11.85 2.86
CA VAL A 234 -10.93 10.47 3.37
C VAL A 234 -12.15 10.09 4.23
N ARG A 235 -12.70 11.04 5.01
CA ARG A 235 -13.79 10.80 5.98
C ARG A 235 -15.02 10.11 5.40
N PRO A 236 -15.54 10.44 4.20
CA PRO A 236 -16.72 9.78 3.61
C PRO A 236 -16.52 8.28 3.32
N HIS A 237 -15.26 7.83 3.22
CA HIS A 237 -14.90 6.45 2.86
C HIS A 237 -14.52 5.58 4.07
N LEU A 238 -14.62 6.13 5.28
CA LEU A 238 -14.35 5.41 6.54
C LEU A 238 -15.64 5.08 7.28
N THR A 239 -15.76 3.84 7.76
CA THR A 239 -16.82 3.51 8.73
C THR A 239 -16.62 4.28 10.03
N GLU A 240 -17.69 4.55 10.80
CA GLU A 240 -17.56 5.34 12.03
C GLU A 240 -16.58 4.72 13.04
N ARG A 241 -16.56 3.38 13.12
CA ARG A 241 -15.62 2.63 13.97
C ARG A 241 -14.16 2.82 13.54
N GLU A 242 -13.90 3.09 12.27
CA GLU A 242 -12.57 3.39 11.76
C GLU A 242 -12.19 4.85 11.95
N TRP A 243 -13.13 5.78 11.73
CA TRP A 243 -12.90 7.19 12.05
C TRP A 243 -12.57 7.39 13.53
N VAL A 244 -13.32 6.76 14.44
CA VAL A 244 -13.05 6.82 15.90
C VAL A 244 -11.67 6.25 16.27
N LYS A 245 -11.16 5.23 15.55
CA LYS A 245 -9.78 4.75 15.72
C LYS A 245 -8.77 5.80 15.24
N LEU A 246 -8.98 6.33 14.04
CA LEU A 246 -8.07 7.27 13.39
C LEU A 246 -7.99 8.60 14.16
N ALA A 247 -9.13 9.19 14.50
CA ALA A 247 -9.22 10.42 15.28
C ALA A 247 -8.53 10.29 16.66
N ARG A 248 -8.63 9.13 17.31
CA ARG A 248 -7.88 8.84 18.55
C ARG A 248 -6.39 8.69 18.31
N ALA A 249 -5.97 8.01 17.24
CA ALA A 249 -4.55 7.80 16.94
C ALA A 249 -3.84 9.08 16.46
N LEU A 250 -4.60 10.08 16.01
CA LEU A 250 -4.11 11.37 15.53
C LEU A 250 -4.38 12.53 16.50
N ASP A 251 -4.85 12.29 17.73
CA ASP A 251 -5.28 13.31 18.69
C ASP A 251 -6.13 14.43 18.04
N LEU A 252 -7.18 14.03 17.32
CA LEU A 252 -8.17 14.95 16.74
C LEU A 252 -9.29 15.21 17.76
N PRO A 253 -9.85 16.44 17.82
CA PRO A 253 -10.95 16.75 18.71
C PRO A 253 -12.18 15.90 18.37
N ALA A 254 -12.88 15.43 19.40
CA ALA A 254 -14.14 14.71 19.23
C ALA A 254 -15.20 15.64 18.59
N VAL A 255 -15.73 15.24 17.44
CA VAL A 255 -16.79 15.99 16.75
C VAL A 255 -18.06 15.92 17.60
N ALA A 256 -18.53 17.06 18.09
CA ALA A 256 -19.71 17.13 18.94
C ALA A 256 -20.96 16.71 18.15
N GLY A 257 -21.55 15.57 18.51
CA GLY A 257 -22.80 15.06 17.91
C GLY A 257 -22.87 13.53 17.72
N LEU A 258 -21.74 12.81 17.79
CA LEU A 258 -21.70 11.35 17.58
C LEU A 258 -21.26 10.58 18.85
N VAL A 259 -22.02 10.77 19.93
CA VAL A 259 -22.04 9.84 21.07
C VAL A 259 -23.50 9.54 21.42
N ALA A 260 -23.87 8.27 21.29
CA ALA A 260 -25.11 7.64 21.74
C ALA A 260 -24.78 6.22 22.21
#